data_AF-A0A429MKX6-F1
#
_entry.id   AF-A0A429MKX6-F1
#
_cell.length_a   1.000
_cell.length_b   1.000
_cell.length_c   1.000
_cell.angle_alpha   90.00
_cell.angle_beta   90.00
_cell.angle_gamma   90.00
#
_symmetry.space_group_name_H-M   'P 1'
#
loop_
_entity.id
_entity.type
_entity.pdbx_description
1 polymer ?
#
loop_
_entity_poly.entity_id
_entity_poly.type
_entity_poly.pdbx_seq_one_letter_code
_entity_poly.pdbx_strand_id
1 'polypeptide(L)'
;LEIIFISYFAGKVNLRRVTIIQLGVASLLSFAIMPIVGEHTIPAFSWSLVLIAVALGLASALIQFVMNWAQRVVDPSRAAIIYAGEPVWAGIIGRIAGERLPVIALFGGALVVLGVLVSELKIKLPIKKNKRVRE
;
A
#
# COMPACT_ATOMS: atom_id res chain seq x y z
N LEU A 1 -4.51 -0.77 -8.23
CA LEU A 1 -3.94 -0.39 -9.55
C LEU A 1 -2.41 -0.32 -9.51
N GLU A 2 -1.82 0.35 -8.53
CA GLU A 2 -0.36 0.42 -8.34
C GLU A 2 0.32 -0.97 -8.34
N ILE A 3 -0.17 -1.92 -7.53
CA ILE A 3 0.37 -3.29 -7.43
C ILE A 3 0.40 -4.00 -8.81
N ILE A 4 -0.63 -3.79 -9.64
CA ILE A 4 -0.74 -4.43 -10.96
C ILE A 4 0.25 -3.81 -11.95
N PHE A 5 0.35 -2.48 -11.97
CA PHE A 5 1.27 -1.77 -12.86
C PHE A 5 2.73 -2.01 -12.49
N ILE A 6 3.06 -1.97 -11.19
CA ILE A 6 4.43 -2.26 -10.73
C ILE A 6 4.76 -3.72 -11.01
N SER A 7 3.87 -4.68 -10.72
CA SER A 7 4.11 -6.09 -11.03
C SER A 7 4.32 -6.34 -12.54
N TYR A 8 3.61 -5.61 -13.42
CA TYR A 8 3.81 -5.68 -14.87
C TYR A 8 5.16 -5.10 -15.34
N PHE A 9 5.59 -3.97 -14.78
CA PHE A 9 6.86 -3.30 -15.14
C PHE A 9 8.07 -3.76 -14.31
N ALA A 10 7.84 -4.55 -13.26
CA ALA A 10 8.81 -5.01 -12.27
C ALA A 10 10.01 -5.73 -12.88
N GLY A 11 9.79 -6.49 -13.94
CA GLY A 11 10.85 -7.23 -14.64
C GLY A 11 11.68 -6.39 -15.63
N LYS A 12 11.23 -5.17 -15.98
CA LYS A 12 11.80 -4.37 -17.09
C LYS A 12 12.50 -3.09 -16.64
N VAL A 13 12.37 -2.70 -15.37
CA VAL A 13 12.80 -1.37 -14.89
C VAL A 13 13.66 -1.47 -13.63
N ASN A 14 14.61 -0.55 -13.49
CA ASN A 14 15.45 -0.45 -12.30
C ASN A 14 14.64 0.11 -11.11
N LEU A 15 14.40 -0.73 -10.10
CA LEU A 15 13.64 -0.43 -8.86
C LEU A 15 14.00 0.89 -8.19
N ARG A 16 15.30 1.20 -8.13
CA ARG A 16 15.79 2.40 -7.44
C ARG A 16 15.29 3.66 -8.16
N ARG A 17 15.28 3.64 -9.50
CA ARG A 17 14.81 4.77 -10.31
C ARG A 17 13.30 4.95 -10.17
N VAL A 18 12.53 3.86 -10.14
CA VAL A 18 11.07 3.92 -9.95
C VAL A 18 10.73 4.52 -8.59
N THR A 19 11.38 4.06 -7.52
CA THR A 19 11.13 4.56 -6.17
C THR A 19 11.45 6.06 -6.04
N ILE A 20 12.55 6.52 -6.63
CA ILE A 20 12.93 7.94 -6.64
C ILE A 20 11.89 8.77 -7.40
N ILE A 21 11.45 8.29 -8.56
CA ILE A 21 10.44 8.99 -9.37
C ILE A 21 9.10 9.07 -8.62
N GLN A 22 8.65 7.97 -8.00
CA GLN A 22 7.41 7.94 -7.22
C GLN A 22 7.46 8.94 -6.06
N LEU A 23 8.52 8.92 -5.26
CA LEU A 23 8.69 9.86 -4.14
C LEU A 23 8.80 11.31 -4.62
N GLY A 24 9.53 11.54 -5.70
CA GLY A 24 9.69 12.88 -6.28
C GLY A 24 8.37 13.45 -6.80
N VAL A 25 7.60 12.65 -7.56
CA VAL A 25 6.29 13.04 -8.06
C VAL A 25 5.29 13.23 -6.90
N ALA A 26 5.26 12.32 -5.93
CA ALA A 26 4.40 12.43 -4.77
C ALA A 26 4.69 13.70 -3.95
N SER A 27 5.97 14.01 -3.74
CA SER A 27 6.39 15.24 -3.03
C SER A 27 5.94 16.48 -3.80
N LEU A 28 6.20 16.54 -5.10
CA LEU A 28 5.84 17.69 -5.93
C LEU A 28 4.32 17.92 -5.94
N LEU A 29 3.53 16.86 -6.12
CA LEU A 29 2.08 16.94 -6.11
C LEU A 29 1.54 17.34 -4.73
N SER A 30 2.13 16.83 -3.65
CA SER A 30 1.73 17.20 -2.28
C SER A 30 1.93 18.69 -2.03
N PHE A 31 3.07 19.26 -2.43
CA PHE A 31 3.32 20.70 -2.33
C PHE A 31 2.44 21.52 -3.28
N ALA A 32 2.12 21.01 -4.48
CA ALA A 32 1.23 21.70 -5.41
C ALA A 32 -0.23 21.75 -4.93
N ILE A 33 -0.67 20.73 -4.18
CA ILE A 33 -2.04 20.62 -3.64
C ILE A 33 -2.19 21.36 -2.30
N MET A 34 -1.10 21.58 -1.55
CA MET A 34 -1.07 22.35 -0.30
C MET A 34 -1.93 23.65 -0.34
N PRO A 35 -1.81 24.56 -1.33
CA PRO A 35 -2.64 25.76 -1.40
C PRO A 35 -4.12 25.49 -1.68
N ILE A 36 -4.45 24.37 -2.35
CA ILE A 36 -5.84 23.98 -2.66
C ILE A 36 -6.54 23.45 -1.39
N VAL A 37 -5.79 22.80 -0.50
CA VAL A 37 -6.30 22.23 0.77
C VAL A 37 -6.48 23.30 1.86
N GLY A 38 -6.07 24.55 1.60
CA GLY A 38 -6.24 25.69 2.52
C GLY A 38 -5.06 25.92 3.46
N GLU A 39 -3.95 25.19 3.30
CA GLU A 39 -2.71 25.42 4.02
C GLU A 39 -1.93 26.58 3.36
N HIS A 40 -2.35 27.81 3.63
CA HIS A 40 -1.76 29.02 3.03
C HIS A 40 -0.52 29.54 3.78
N THR A 41 -0.27 29.06 5.00
CA THR A 41 0.82 29.54 5.85
C THR A 41 1.80 28.42 6.14
N ILE A 42 3.06 28.60 5.75
CA ILE A 42 4.13 27.69 6.14
C ILE A 42 4.36 27.88 7.65
N PRO A 43 4.28 26.80 8.47
CA PRO A 43 4.53 26.92 9.89
C PRO A 43 5.94 27.46 10.17
N ALA A 44 6.08 28.17 11.29
CA ALA A 44 7.36 28.72 11.70
C ALA A 44 8.44 27.62 11.76
N PHE A 45 9.66 27.97 11.34
CA PHE A 45 10.76 27.03 11.31
C PHE A 45 11.01 26.44 12.71
N SER A 46 10.89 25.12 12.83
CA SER A 46 11.12 24.38 14.06
C SER A 46 12.00 23.18 13.78
N TRP A 47 13.06 23.03 14.55
CA TRP A 47 13.98 21.90 14.41
C TRP A 47 13.26 20.56 14.66
N SER A 48 12.24 20.54 15.53
CA SER A 48 11.39 19.37 15.75
C SER A 48 10.60 18.98 14.50
N LEU A 49 10.05 19.96 13.76
CA LEU A 49 9.32 19.69 12.51
C LEU A 49 10.26 19.14 11.44
N VAL A 50 11.48 19.68 11.34
CA VAL A 50 12.51 19.17 10.42
C VAL A 50 12.87 17.72 10.74
N LEU A 51 13.12 17.41 12.02
CA LEU A 51 13.46 16.04 12.44
C LEU A 51 12.33 15.06 12.15
N ILE A 52 11.07 15.43 12.43
CA ILE A 52 9.90 14.59 12.14
C ILE A 52 9.73 14.41 10.63
N ALA A 53 9.85 15.49 9.85
CA ALA A 53 9.74 15.43 8.39
C ALA A 53 10.81 14.54 7.76
N VAL A 54 12.06 14.66 8.21
CA VAL A 54 13.16 13.80 7.74
C VAL A 54 12.93 12.34 8.15
N ALA A 55 12.53 12.08 9.40
CA ALA A 55 12.25 10.73 9.87
C ALA A 55 11.12 10.07 9.08
N LEU A 56 9.99 10.77 8.89
CA LEU A 56 8.86 10.28 8.11
C LEU A 56 9.24 10.12 6.63
N GLY A 57 10.02 11.03 6.06
CA GLY A 57 10.51 10.95 4.69
C GLY A 57 11.39 9.73 4.45
N LEU A 58 12.34 9.45 5.36
CA LEU A 58 13.20 8.27 5.31
C LEU A 58 12.40 6.98 5.51
N ALA A 59 11.46 6.95 6.46
CA ALA A 59 10.56 5.82 6.66
C ALA A 59 9.73 5.53 5.40
N SER A 60 9.17 6.57 4.78
CA SER A 60 8.38 6.46 3.55
C SER A 60 9.23 5.94 2.40
N ALA A 61 10.46 6.43 2.24
CA ALA A 61 11.37 5.96 1.22
C ALA A 61 11.75 4.49 1.40
N LEU A 62 11.98 4.05 2.64
CA LEU A 62 12.26 2.65 2.97
C LEU A 62 11.06 1.76 2.66
N ILE A 63 9.86 2.15 3.10
CA ILE A 63 8.62 1.41 2.85
C ILE A 63 8.38 1.27 1.34
N GLN A 64 8.47 2.37 0.58
CA GLN A 64 8.25 2.34 -0.86
C GLN A 64 9.30 1.48 -1.58
N PHE A 65 10.55 1.53 -1.14
CA PHE A 65 11.61 0.69 -1.70
C PHE A 65 11.33 -0.80 -1.47
N VAL A 66 11.01 -1.18 -0.22
CA VAL A 66 10.65 -2.56 0.12
C VAL A 66 9.41 -3.00 -0.66
N MET A 67 8.44 -2.11 -0.84
CA MET A 67 7.21 -2.37 -1.59
C MET A 67 7.51 -2.73 -3.04
N ASN A 68 8.26 -1.87 -3.72
CA ASN A 68 8.67 -2.05 -5.11
C ASN A 68 9.50 -3.34 -5.27
N TRP A 69 10.37 -3.65 -4.32
CA TRP A 69 11.14 -4.89 -4.32
C TRP A 69 10.27 -6.12 -4.11
N ALA A 70 9.39 -6.11 -3.11
CA ALA A 70 8.51 -7.23 -2.78
C ALA A 70 7.58 -7.58 -3.95
N GLN A 71 7.06 -6.60 -4.66
CA GLN A 71 6.19 -6.81 -5.83
C GLN A 71 6.91 -7.40 -7.06
N ARG A 72 8.25 -7.43 -7.08
CA ARG A 72 9.03 -8.20 -8.07
C ARG A 72 9.14 -9.68 -7.73
N VAL A 73 9.09 -10.01 -6.44
CA VAL A 73 9.41 -11.36 -5.92
C VAL A 73 8.13 -12.12 -5.55
N VAL A 74 7.05 -11.39 -5.25
CA VAL A 74 5.79 -11.93 -4.74
C VAL A 74 4.69 -11.73 -5.77
N ASP A 75 4.03 -12.82 -6.16
CA ASP A 75 2.85 -12.76 -7.03
C ASP A 75 1.75 -11.84 -6.44
N PRO A 76 1.01 -11.08 -7.26
CA PRO A 76 0.01 -10.11 -6.80
C PRO A 76 -1.00 -10.66 -5.78
N SER A 77 -1.41 -11.92 -5.95
CA SER A 77 -2.33 -12.63 -5.04
C SER A 77 -1.75 -12.80 -3.63
N ARG A 78 -0.45 -13.12 -3.55
CA ARG A 78 0.24 -13.27 -2.26
C ARG A 78 0.48 -11.91 -1.60
N ALA A 79 0.77 -10.87 -2.40
CA ALA A 79 0.91 -9.51 -1.90
C ALA A 79 -0.40 -8.99 -1.29
N ALA A 80 -1.54 -9.27 -1.93
CA ALA A 80 -2.87 -8.90 -1.41
C ALA A 80 -3.16 -9.51 -0.03
N ILE A 81 -2.79 -10.78 0.19
CA ILE A 81 -2.92 -11.43 1.50
C ILE A 81 -2.05 -10.75 2.55
N ILE A 82 -0.82 -10.35 2.18
CA ILE A 82 0.08 -9.64 3.10
C ILE A 82 -0.51 -8.27 3.47
N TYR A 83 -1.05 -7.52 2.51
CA TYR A 83 -1.71 -6.23 2.77
C TYR A 83 -3.00 -6.37 3.57
N ALA A 84 -3.72 -7.50 3.45
CA ALA A 84 -4.85 -7.81 4.32
C ALA A 84 -4.47 -7.88 5.80
N GLY A 85 -3.18 -8.03 6.12
CA GLY A 85 -2.67 -7.96 7.49
C GLY A 85 -2.58 -6.54 8.05
N GLU A 86 -2.53 -5.49 7.23
CA GLU A 86 -2.40 -4.09 7.70
C GLU A 86 -3.49 -3.68 8.71
N PRO A 87 -4.79 -3.95 8.48
CA PRO A 87 -5.84 -3.59 9.44
C PRO A 87 -5.67 -4.28 10.80
N VAL A 88 -5.14 -5.50 10.81
CA VAL A 88 -4.90 -6.27 12.04
C VAL A 88 -3.77 -5.62 12.84
N TRP A 89 -2.64 -5.34 12.19
CA TRP A 89 -1.52 -4.65 12.85
C TRP A 89 -1.88 -3.24 13.28
N ALA A 90 -2.61 -2.48 12.46
CA ALA A 90 -3.12 -1.16 12.80
C ALA A 90 -4.03 -1.22 14.05
N GLY A 91 -4.92 -2.22 14.14
CA GLY A 91 -5.77 -2.41 15.31
C GLY A 91 -4.98 -2.76 16.59
N ILE A 92 -3.97 -3.61 16.48
CA ILE A 92 -3.10 -3.99 17.62
C ILE A 92 -2.29 -2.77 18.10
N ILE A 93 -1.62 -2.07 17.18
CA ILE A 93 -0.80 -0.90 17.50
C ILE A 93 -1.68 0.23 18.04
N GLY A 94 -2.83 0.51 17.42
CA GLY A 94 -3.79 1.50 17.91
C GLY A 94 -4.27 1.19 19.33
N ARG A 95 -4.53 -0.09 19.64
CA ARG A 95 -4.89 -0.51 21.00
C ARG A 95 -3.77 -0.28 22.01
N ILE A 96 -2.51 -0.57 21.63
CA ILE A 96 -1.33 -0.32 22.45
C ILE A 96 -1.11 1.19 22.65
N ALA A 97 -1.39 2.00 21.63
CA ALA A 97 -1.34 3.47 21.69
C ALA A 97 -2.47 4.09 22.53
N GLY A 98 -3.39 3.28 23.06
CA GLY A 98 -4.47 3.72 23.95
C GLY A 98 -5.78 4.03 23.24
N GLU A 99 -5.87 3.85 21.92
CA GLU A 99 -7.13 4.00 21.20
C GLU A 99 -8.12 2.91 21.64
N ARG A 100 -9.33 3.34 22.00
CA ARG A 100 -10.43 2.43 22.33
C ARG A 100 -11.19 2.13 21.05
N LEU A 101 -10.82 1.02 20.41
CA LEU A 101 -11.53 0.52 19.24
C LEU A 101 -12.92 0.03 19.70
N PRO A 102 -14.01 0.66 19.24
CA PRO A 102 -15.35 0.17 19.53
C PRO A 102 -15.53 -1.22 18.93
N VAL A 103 -16.38 -2.05 19.53
CA VAL A 103 -16.64 -3.44 19.09
C VAL A 103 -17.05 -3.49 17.61
N ILE A 104 -17.74 -2.46 17.12
CA ILE A 104 -18.14 -2.31 15.72
C ILE A 104 -16.93 -2.16 14.78
N ALA A 105 -15.86 -1.49 15.22
CA ALA A 105 -14.65 -1.30 14.43
C ALA A 105 -13.84 -2.59 14.34
N LEU A 106 -13.79 -3.37 15.43
CA LEU A 106 -13.20 -4.71 15.41
C LEU A 106 -13.96 -5.64 14.46
N PHE A 107 -15.29 -5.58 14.47
CA PHE A 107 -16.12 -6.36 13.56
C PHE A 107 -15.91 -5.94 12.09
N GLY A 108 -15.88 -4.63 11.81
CA GLY A 108 -15.56 -4.11 10.48
C GLY A 108 -14.18 -4.53 10.00
N GLY A 109 -13.16 -4.45 10.87
CA GLY A 109 -11.80 -4.92 10.57
C GLY A 109 -11.77 -6.42 10.25
N ALA A 110 -12.48 -7.25 11.03
CA ALA A 110 -12.60 -8.67 10.76
C ALA A 110 -13.25 -8.97 9.41
N LEU A 111 -14.33 -8.24 9.04
CA LEU A 111 -14.98 -8.37 7.74
C LEU A 111 -14.05 -8.01 6.56
N VAL A 112 -13.23 -6.98 6.71
CA VAL A 112 -12.24 -6.59 5.68
C VAL A 112 -11.23 -7.72 5.47
N VAL A 113 -10.67 -8.26 6.56
CA VAL A 113 -9.69 -9.35 6.49
C VAL A 113 -10.32 -10.60 5.85
N LEU A 114 -11.53 -10.98 6.29
CA LEU A 114 -12.26 -12.11 5.73
C LEU A 114 -12.59 -11.91 4.25
N GLY A 115 -13.01 -10.71 3.86
CA GLY A 115 -13.32 -10.38 2.47
C GLY A 115 -12.10 -10.56 1.55
N VAL A 116 -10.92 -10.11 1.98
CA VAL A 116 -9.68 -10.30 1.19
C VAL A 116 -9.29 -11.78 1.14
N LEU A 117 -9.36 -12.51 2.24
CA LEU A 117 -9.07 -13.94 2.28
C LEU A 117 -10.00 -14.75 1.36
N VAL A 118 -11.30 -14.44 1.35
CA VAL A 118 -12.29 -15.06 0.46
C VAL A 118 -12.05 -14.70 -1.00
N SER A 119 -11.64 -13.46 -1.30
CA SER A 119 -11.34 -13.03 -2.67
C SER A 119 -10.10 -13.71 -3.24
N GLU A 120 -9.13 -14.09 -2.40
CA GLU A 120 -7.90 -14.77 -2.80
C GLU A 120 -8.02 -16.29 -2.86
N LEU A 121 -9.08 -16.87 -2.28
CA LEU A 121 -9.49 -18.24 -2.55
C LEU A 121 -9.89 -18.33 -4.04
N LYS A 122 -8.91 -18.64 -4.89
CA LYS A 122 -9.15 -19.01 -6.29
C LYS A 122 -10.11 -20.18 -6.29
N ILE A 123 -11.40 -19.88 -6.47
CA ILE A 123 -12.39 -20.87 -6.85
C ILE A 123 -11.87 -21.44 -8.16
N LYS A 124 -11.25 -22.62 -8.11
CA LYS A 124 -10.94 -23.41 -9.29
C LYS A 124 -12.28 -23.86 -9.87
N LEU A 125 -12.98 -22.95 -10.52
CA LEU A 125 -14.08 -23.31 -11.38
C LEU A 125 -13.47 -24.21 -12.47
N PRO A 126 -13.92 -25.47 -12.59
CA PRO A 126 -13.48 -26.32 -13.67
C PRO A 126 -14.06 -25.76 -14.96
N ILE A 127 -13.34 -24.81 -15.59
CA ILE A 127 -13.65 -24.37 -16.94
C ILE A 127 -13.32 -25.57 -17.83
N LYS A 128 -14.36 -26.36 -18.14
CA LYS A 128 -14.31 -27.46 -19.09
C LYS A 128 -13.89 -26.87 -20.43
N LYS A 129 -12.60 -26.95 -20.77
CA LYS A 129 -12.07 -26.66 -22.10
C LYS A 129 -12.79 -27.61 -23.07
N ASN A 130 -13.80 -27.11 -23.76
CA ASN A 130 -14.42 -27.86 -24.84
C ASN A 130 -13.37 -27.99 -25.94
N LYS A 131 -12.88 -29.22 -26.17
CA LYS A 131 -11.99 -29.53 -27.29
C LYS A 131 -12.70 -29.07 -28.57
N ARG A 132 -12.12 -28.09 -29.28
CA ARG A 132 -12.54 -27.80 -30.66
C ARG A 132 -12.36 -29.08 -31.46
N VAL A 133 -13.49 -29.58 -31.97
CA VAL A 133 -13.59 -30.69 -32.90
C VAL A 133 -12.74 -30.35 -34.13
N ARG A 134 -11.90 -31.31 -34.54
CA ARG A 134 -11.24 -31.32 -35.83
C ARG A 134 -12.29 -31.57 -36.91
N GLU A 135 -12.31 -30.74 -37.93
CA GLU A 135 -12.67 -31.13 -39.30
C GLU A 135 -11.63 -30.52 -40.24
#